data_AF-F9RVA5-F1
#
_entry.id   AF-F9RVA5-F1
#
_cell.length_a   1.000
_cell.length_b   1.000
_cell.length_c   1.000
_cell.angle_alpha   90.00
_cell.angle_beta   90.00
_cell.angle_gamma   90.00
#
_symmetry.space_group_name_H-M   'P 1'
#
loop_
_entity.id
_entity.type
_entity.pdbx_description
1 polymer ?
#
loop_
_entity_poly.entity_id
_entity_poly.type
_entity_poly.pdbx_seq_one_letter_code
_entity_poly.pdbx_strand_id
1 'polypeptide(L)' 'PGIPMLMSGESFGDSTSPQITYLRSLEVWDKEFPGFEHETEGTEVENGIYHVMCVKK' A
#
# COMPACT_ATOMS: atom_id res chain seq x y z
N PRO A 1 11.10 3.80 -1.87
CA PRO A 1 12.53 3.41 -1.71
C PRO A 1 12.94 2.18 -2.52
N GLY A 2 12.00 1.42 -3.11
CA GLY A 2 12.32 0.30 -4.01
C GLY A 2 12.91 -0.92 -3.30
N ILE A 3 12.71 -1.03 -1.98
CA ILE A 3 13.07 -2.19 -1.17
C ILE A 3 11.80 -2.81 -0.58
N PRO A 4 11.77 -4.13 -0.32
CA PRO A 4 10.60 -4.77 0.27
C PRO A 4 10.21 -4.15 1.61
N MET A 5 8.93 -3.78 1.74
CA MET A 5 8.38 -3.27 3.00
C MET A 5 7.81 -4.41 3.86
N LEU A 6 7.10 -5.35 3.24
CA LEU A 6 6.57 -6.57 3.85
C LEU A 6 6.84 -7.77 2.94
N MET A 7 7.12 -8.92 3.55
CA MET A 7 7.23 -10.21 2.90
C MET A 7 5.96 -11.05 3.11
N SER A 8 5.76 -12.06 2.26
CA SER A 8 4.63 -12.99 2.40
C SER A 8 4.64 -13.68 3.77
N GLY A 9 3.51 -13.61 4.48
CA GLY A 9 3.36 -14.17 5.82
C GLY A 9 3.65 -13.20 6.96
N GLU A 10 4.20 -12.02 6.68
CA GLU A 10 4.34 -10.96 7.68
C GLU A 10 3.00 -10.26 7.93
N SER A 11 2.78 -9.82 9.17
CA SER A 11 1.57 -9.11 9.56
C SER A 11 1.71 -7.61 9.32
N PHE A 12 0.64 -6.99 8.81
CA PHE A 12 0.55 -5.53 8.73
C PHE A 12 0.47 -4.85 10.10
N GLY A 13 0.27 -5.60 11.19
CA GLY A 13 0.10 -5.06 12.53
C GLY A 13 -1.33 -4.56 12.77
N ASP A 14 -1.47 -3.52 13.60
CA ASP A 14 -2.76 -2.92 13.95
C ASP A 14 -3.04 -1.65 13.13
N SER A 15 -4.11 -0.93 13.48
CA SER A 15 -4.52 0.30 12.79
C SER A 15 -3.53 1.46 12.91
N THR A 16 -2.51 1.35 13.77
CA THR A 16 -1.43 2.34 13.94
C THR A 16 -0.15 1.95 13.21
N SER A 17 -0.19 0.88 12.42
CA SER A 17 0.92 0.40 11.60
C SER A 17 1.55 1.50 10.75
N PRO A 18 2.89 1.71 10.85
CA PRO A 18 3.58 2.64 9.98
C PRO A 18 3.56 2.19 8.51
N GLN A 19 3.48 0.88 8.25
CA GLN A 19 3.40 0.34 6.89
C GLN A 19 2.04 0.67 6.24
N ILE A 20 0.95 0.52 6.99
CA ILE A 20 -0.38 0.95 6.52
C ILE A 20 -0.40 2.47 6.29
N THR A 21 0.19 3.23 7.23
CA THR A 21 0.25 4.70 7.12
C THR A 21 1.02 5.12 5.87
N TYR A 22 2.15 4.48 5.58
CA TYR A 22 2.95 4.76 4.39
C TYR A 22 2.17 4.51 3.10
N LEU A 23 1.50 3.35 2.97
CA LEU A 23 0.67 3.05 1.79
C LEU A 23 -0.47 4.05 1.61
N ARG A 24 -1.10 4.50 2.70
CA ARG A 24 -2.14 5.54 2.63
C ARG A 24 -1.60 6.88 2.15
N SER A 25 -0.40 7.27 2.56
CA SER A 25 0.22 8.50 2.07
C SER A 25 0.51 8.45 0.57
N LEU A 26 0.90 7.28 0.04
CA LEU A 26 1.08 7.08 -1.40
C LEU A 26 -0.26 7.20 -2.15
N GLU A 27 -1.31 6.53 -1.65
CA GLU A 27 -2.65 6.60 -2.25
C GLU A 27 -3.19 8.05 -2.31
N VAL A 28 -2.97 8.82 -1.24
CA VAL A 28 -3.36 10.23 -1.15
C VAL A 28 -2.64 11.02 -2.25
N TRP A 29 -1.31 10.93 -2.31
CA TRP A 29 -0.51 11.60 -3.33
C TRP A 29 -0.97 11.28 -4.75
N ASP A 30 -1.20 10.00 -5.05
CA ASP A 30 -1.60 9.53 -6.38
C ASP A 30 -2.96 10.11 -6.81
N LYS A 31 -3.87 10.34 -5.84
CA LYS A 31 -5.14 11.02 -6.10
C LYS A 31 -4.96 12.51 -6.36
N GLU A 32 -4.02 13.16 -5.69
CA GLU A 32 -3.79 14.59 -5.85
C GLU A 32 -3.02 14.94 -7.14
N PHE A 33 -2.16 14.04 -7.63
CA PHE A 33 -1.29 14.30 -8.77
C PHE A 33 -1.43 13.24 -9.88
N PRO A 34 -2.52 13.26 -10.67
CA PRO A 34 -2.69 12.36 -11.81
C PRO A 34 -1.53 12.49 -12.82
N GLY A 35 -0.97 11.36 -13.26
CA GLY A 35 0.21 11.27 -14.11
C GLY A 35 1.55 11.14 -13.36
N PHE A 36 1.53 11.13 -12.03
CA PHE A 36 2.70 10.90 -11.16
C PHE A 36 2.43 9.81 -10.12
N GLU A 37 1.67 8.79 -10.53
CA GLU A 37 1.29 7.67 -9.67
C GLU A 37 2.51 6.85 -9.25
N HIS A 38 2.48 6.35 -8.02
CA HIS A 38 3.52 5.51 -7.48
C HIS A 38 3.25 4.03 -7.81
N GLU A 39 4.25 3.36 -8.38
CA GLU A 39 4.21 1.90 -8.49
C GLU A 39 4.54 1.26 -7.13
N THR A 40 3.62 0.44 -6.61
CA THR A 40 3.82 -0.35 -5.39
C THR A 40 3.58 -1.84 -5.69
N GLU A 41 4.66 -2.60 -5.86
CA GLU A 41 4.58 -4.04 -6.12
C GLU A 41 3.85 -4.78 -4.99
N GLY A 42 2.95 -5.70 -5.37
CA GLY A 42 2.12 -6.46 -4.42
C GLY A 42 0.84 -5.73 -3.98
N THR A 43 0.58 -4.52 -4.50
CA THR A 43 -0.72 -3.85 -4.39
C THR A 43 -1.49 -3.92 -5.70
N GLU A 44 -2.81 -3.94 -5.61
CA GLU A 44 -3.74 -3.72 -6.72
C GLU A 44 -4.47 -2.40 -6.45
N VAL A 45 -4.63 -1.56 -7.47
CA VAL A 45 -5.35 -0.29 -7.36
C VAL A 45 -6.73 -0.44 -7.99
N GLU A 46 -7.78 -0.48 -7.17
CA GLU A 46 -9.16 -0.56 -7.62
C GLU A 46 -9.88 0.76 -7.33
N ASN A 47 -10.40 1.44 -8.36
CA ASN A 47 -11.06 2.75 -8.22
C ASN A 47 -10.23 3.80 -7.45
N GLY A 48 -8.90 3.77 -7.62
CA GLY A 48 -7.97 4.65 -6.91
C GLY A 48 -7.77 4.29 -5.43
N ILE A 49 -8.16 3.09 -5.00
CA ILE A 49 -7.94 2.59 -3.63
C ILE A 49 -6.93 1.46 -3.70
N TYR A 50 -6.00 1.43 -2.75
CA TYR A 50 -4.96 0.43 -2.66
C TYR A 50 -5.49 -0.81 -1.95
N HIS A 51 -5.34 -1.97 -2.60
CA HIS A 51 -5.67 -3.27 -2.07
C HIS A 51 -4.42 -4.13 -1.98
N VAL A 52 -4.28 -4.88 -0.89
CA VAL A 52 -3.23 -5.89 -0.70
C VAL A 52 -3.90 -7.23 -0.43
N MET A 53 -3.39 -8.28 -1.08
CA MET A 53 -3.86 -9.63 -0.85
C MET A 53 -3.37 -10.15 0.50
N CYS A 54 -4.31 -10.50 1.38
CA CYS A 54 -4.03 -11.04 2.71
C CYS A 54 -4.59 -12.46 2.85
N VAL A 55 -3.96 -13.27 3.70
CA VAL A 55 -4.49 -14.56 4.12
C VAL A 55 -5.80 -14.37 4.91
N LYS A 56 -6.78 -15.24 4.64
CA LYS A 56 -8.01 -15.30 5.44
C LYS A 56 -7.67 -15.75 6.86
N LYS A 57 -8.40 -15.19 7.83
CA LYS A 57 -8.28 -15.55 9.24
C LYS A 57 -8.89 -16.93 9.52
#